data_AF-H1CYQ4-F1
#
_entry.id   AF-H1CYQ4-F1
#
_cell.length_a   1.000
_cell.length_b   1.000
_cell.length_c   1.000
_cell.angle_alpha   90.00
_cell.angle_beta   90.00
_cell.angle_gamma   90.00
#
_symmetry.space_group_name_H-M   'P 1'
#
loop_
_entity.id
_entity.type
_entity.pdbx_description
1 polymer ?
#
loop_
_entity_poly.entity_id
_entity_poly.type
_entity_poly.pdbx_seq_one_letter_code
_entity_poly.pdbx_strand_id
1 'polypeptide(L)'
;MAGVETCSQDAKARLRERELLLCRMVPLVENNFNYCELGPRSTGKSHLNKEVSPNSILVSGGQTTVANLFYNMASKQIGLVGLWDCVAFDEVAGIHFKDHDGIQIMKDYMASGSFSRGKEEKSASASMVFVGNINQSVESLLKTSSLFAPFPPEMGEDTAFLDRMHCYVPGWEISKFRPEHFTDSYGFITDYLAEVMRELRKVELGDEMDRYFHLGSNLNQRDTIAVRKMVDGLMKLMYPDGRFTKDEVENILKLSLEMRRRVKEQLKKIGGMEFYDVNFSYIDNDSFEEKYVSVPEQGSGSLIPDGIVSPGQVYTIGTSADGRIGCYRLESQILEGNGKFEKTGLGSGHEAKEAANTAFNYLKANGKRISGAISTDTKNFIINYQDLNGIGMTSTLTLPTLISLSSIALGKPVISSAAVIGEISIGGSITRPENLADMLQVALNSGARKIILPITSAADLSTVPPELIGSFSLVFYKTAEDAVYKALGVE
;
A
#
# COMPACT_ATOMS: atom_id res chain seq x y z
N MET A 1 -33.58 11.74 12.23
CA MET A 1 -33.11 13.12 12.46
C MET A 1 -32.80 13.30 13.93
N ALA A 2 -31.51 13.28 14.27
CA ALA A 2 -30.85 13.76 15.49
C ALA A 2 -29.39 13.32 15.33
N GLY A 3 -28.34 14.12 15.48
CA GLY A 3 -28.18 15.56 15.56
C GLY A 3 -26.78 15.85 14.99
N VAL A 4 -26.62 17.01 14.37
CA VAL A 4 -25.33 17.47 13.85
C VAL A 4 -24.43 17.79 15.03
N GLU A 5 -23.60 16.84 15.46
CA GLU A 5 -22.52 17.08 16.42
C GLU A 5 -21.18 17.15 15.67
N THR A 6 -20.55 18.32 15.84
CA THR A 6 -19.17 18.70 15.51
C THR A 6 -18.23 17.55 15.13
N CYS A 7 -17.63 17.63 13.93
CA CYS A 7 -16.63 16.72 13.40
C CYS A 7 -15.34 16.72 14.27
N SER A 8 -15.35 15.98 15.38
CA SER A 8 -14.19 15.69 16.22
C SER A 8 -13.43 14.45 15.70
N GLN A 9 -12.17 14.28 16.10
CA GLN A 9 -11.39 13.07 15.78
C GLN A 9 -12.09 11.78 16.24
N ASP A 10 -12.84 11.83 17.34
CA ASP A 10 -13.61 10.70 17.88
C ASP A 10 -14.77 10.29 16.96
N ALA A 11 -15.45 11.24 16.31
CA ALA A 11 -16.53 10.94 15.37
C ALA A 11 -16.00 10.21 14.14
N LYS A 12 -14.82 10.60 13.64
CA LYS A 12 -14.15 9.92 12.52
C LYS A 12 -13.69 8.51 12.89
N ALA A 13 -13.12 8.34 14.09
CA ALA A 13 -12.71 7.04 14.60
C ALA A 13 -13.92 6.07 14.72
N ARG A 14 -15.05 6.56 15.24
CA ARG A 14 -16.29 5.77 15.32
C ARG A 14 -16.86 5.40 13.95
N LEU A 15 -16.81 6.31 12.98
CA LEU A 15 -17.26 6.03 11.62
C LEU A 15 -16.40 4.94 10.97
N ARG A 16 -15.08 5.05 11.10
CA ARG A 16 -14.13 4.05 10.60
C ARG A 16 -14.35 2.67 11.23
N GLU A 17 -14.52 2.63 12.56
CA GLU A 17 -14.80 1.37 13.25
C GLU A 17 -16.11 0.74 12.77
N ARG A 18 -17.16 1.54 12.53
CA ARG A 18 -18.42 1.06 11.95
C ARG A 18 -18.23 0.45 10.57
N GLU A 19 -17.47 1.11 9.69
CA GLU A 19 -17.16 0.62 8.34
C GLU A 19 -16.46 -0.74 8.39
N LEU A 20 -15.45 -0.89 9.24
CA LEU A 20 -14.73 -2.15 9.40
C LEU A 20 -15.61 -3.27 9.98
N LEU A 21 -16.53 -2.94 10.89
CA LEU A 21 -17.51 -3.90 11.40
C LEU A 21 -18.48 -4.37 10.30
N LEU A 22 -18.88 -3.48 9.39
CA LEU A 22 -19.71 -3.84 8.23
C LEU A 22 -18.94 -4.71 7.23
N CYS A 23 -17.64 -4.47 7.01
CA CYS A 23 -16.79 -5.33 6.19
C CYS A 23 -16.84 -6.80 6.64
N ARG A 24 -16.95 -7.06 7.95
CA ARG A 24 -17.07 -8.42 8.49
C ARG A 24 -18.36 -9.13 8.08
N MET A 25 -19.42 -8.39 7.76
CA MET A 25 -20.72 -8.93 7.37
C MET A 25 -20.84 -9.18 5.86
N VAL A 26 -19.94 -8.63 5.05
CA VAL A 26 -19.93 -8.82 3.59
C VAL A 26 -20.00 -10.30 3.17
N PRO A 27 -19.26 -11.26 3.78
CA PRO A 27 -19.36 -12.69 3.46
C PRO A 27 -20.76 -13.29 3.56
N LEU A 28 -21.65 -12.68 4.35
CA LEU A 28 -23.01 -13.15 4.57
C LEU A 28 -23.98 -12.67 3.48
N VAL A 29 -23.69 -11.52 2.86
CA VAL A 29 -24.51 -10.92 1.78
C VAL A 29 -23.90 -11.08 0.39
N GLU A 30 -22.66 -11.54 0.30
CA GLU A 30 -21.92 -11.69 -0.95
C GLU A 30 -21.47 -13.14 -1.19
N ASN A 31 -21.62 -13.62 -2.42
CA ASN A 31 -21.27 -15.00 -2.76
C ASN A 31 -19.77 -15.16 -2.99
N ASN A 32 -19.18 -16.21 -2.39
CA ASN A 32 -17.76 -16.54 -2.55
C ASN A 32 -16.86 -15.30 -2.29
N PHE A 33 -17.13 -14.58 -1.20
CA PHE A 33 -16.33 -13.43 -0.78
C PHE A 33 -15.27 -13.86 0.23
N ASN A 34 -14.05 -14.05 -0.27
CA ASN A 34 -12.91 -14.43 0.56
C ASN A 34 -12.26 -13.22 1.24
N TYR A 35 -12.11 -13.24 2.56
CA TYR A 35 -11.39 -12.19 3.28
C TYR A 35 -10.64 -12.72 4.49
N CYS A 36 -9.65 -11.96 4.95
CA CYS A 36 -8.98 -12.21 6.21
C CYS A 36 -9.11 -11.04 7.18
N GLU A 37 -9.20 -11.36 8.47
CA GLU A 37 -9.10 -10.40 9.56
C GLU A 37 -8.02 -10.83 10.55
N LEU A 38 -6.96 -10.03 10.63
CA LEU A 38 -5.87 -10.26 11.56
C LEU A 38 -5.75 -9.04 12.49
N GLY A 39 -5.63 -9.30 13.79
CA GLY A 39 -5.59 -8.21 14.78
C GLY A 39 -5.52 -8.70 16.21
N PRO A 40 -5.59 -7.80 17.20
CA PRO A 40 -5.52 -8.15 18.61
C PRO A 40 -6.71 -9.01 19.08
N ARG A 41 -6.52 -9.71 20.20
CA ARG A 41 -7.59 -10.49 20.85
C ARG A 41 -8.72 -9.58 21.36
N SER A 42 -9.90 -10.16 21.52
CA SER A 42 -11.09 -9.52 22.12
C SER A 42 -11.72 -8.38 21.29
N THR A 43 -11.56 -8.42 19.97
CA THR A 43 -12.25 -7.52 19.02
C THR A 43 -13.50 -8.15 18.39
N GLY A 44 -13.97 -9.30 18.90
CA GLY A 44 -15.19 -9.99 18.46
C GLY A 44 -15.14 -10.68 17.09
N LYS A 45 -13.95 -10.89 16.53
CA LYS A 45 -13.71 -11.50 15.21
C LYS A 45 -14.41 -12.86 15.02
N SER A 46 -14.26 -13.77 15.99
CA SER A 46 -14.87 -15.10 15.95
C SER A 46 -16.37 -15.08 16.29
N HIS A 47 -16.82 -14.11 17.10
CA HIS A 47 -18.20 -14.01 17.55
C HIS A 47 -19.15 -13.78 16.38
N LEU A 48 -18.80 -12.89 15.43
CA LEU A 48 -19.67 -12.61 14.29
C LEU A 48 -19.90 -13.86 13.44
N ASN A 49 -18.84 -14.57 13.08
CA ASN A 49 -18.90 -15.76 12.23
C ASN A 49 -19.59 -16.97 12.90
N LYS A 50 -19.78 -16.93 14.22
CA LYS A 50 -20.40 -18.01 14.99
C LYS A 50 -21.84 -17.71 15.40
N GLU A 51 -22.14 -16.47 15.77
CA GLU A 51 -23.39 -16.12 16.48
C GLU A 51 -24.33 -15.23 15.66
N VAL A 52 -23.91 -14.66 14.53
CA VAL A 52 -24.72 -13.68 13.76
C VAL A 52 -25.52 -14.32 12.62
N SER A 53 -25.18 -15.54 12.20
CA SER A 53 -25.96 -16.25 11.19
C SER A 53 -25.95 -17.75 11.46
N PRO A 54 -27.13 -18.42 11.50
CA PRO A 54 -27.23 -19.87 11.54
C PRO A 54 -26.77 -20.54 10.24
N ASN A 55 -26.46 -19.75 9.19
CA ASN A 55 -25.91 -20.23 7.92
C ASN A 55 -24.39 -19.99 7.81
N SER A 56 -23.70 -19.71 8.93
CA SER A 56 -22.24 -19.65 9.02
C SER A 56 -21.69 -20.75 9.93
N ILE A 57 -20.52 -21.29 9.57
CA ILE A 57 -19.80 -22.25 10.41
C ILE A 57 -18.40 -21.74 10.75
N LEU A 58 -18.03 -21.85 12.03
CA LEU A 58 -16.67 -21.59 12.51
C LEU A 58 -15.92 -22.92 12.69
N VAL A 59 -14.90 -23.14 11.87
CA VAL A 59 -13.99 -24.26 11.98
C VAL A 59 -12.89 -23.88 12.97
N SER A 60 -12.95 -24.47 14.17
CA SER A 60 -11.95 -24.28 15.24
C SER A 60 -11.02 -25.49 15.37
N GLY A 61 -9.76 -25.27 15.71
CA GLY A 61 -8.81 -26.34 16.05
C GLY A 61 -7.88 -26.80 14.92
N GLY A 62 -7.78 -26.03 13.83
CA GLY A 62 -6.70 -26.12 12.86
C GLY A 62 -6.68 -27.33 11.91
N GLN A 63 -7.20 -28.48 12.34
CA GLN A 63 -7.21 -29.69 11.51
C GLN A 63 -8.50 -29.81 10.71
N THR A 64 -8.39 -29.69 9.38
CA THR A 64 -9.46 -30.01 8.44
C THR A 64 -8.96 -30.95 7.35
N THR A 65 -9.89 -31.56 6.61
CA THR A 65 -9.59 -32.43 5.46
C THR A 65 -10.33 -31.93 4.23
N VAL A 66 -9.83 -32.29 3.05
CA VAL A 66 -10.49 -31.94 1.79
C VAL A 66 -11.89 -32.54 1.72
N ALA A 67 -12.09 -33.73 2.27
CA ALA A 67 -13.40 -34.38 2.31
C ALA A 67 -14.43 -33.62 3.15
N ASN A 68 -13.99 -33.06 4.29
CA ASN A 68 -14.87 -32.28 5.16
C ASN A 68 -15.22 -30.92 4.55
N LEU A 69 -14.23 -30.23 3.98
CA LEU A 69 -14.42 -28.89 3.46
C LEU A 69 -15.14 -28.89 2.09
N PHE A 70 -14.76 -29.79 1.18
CA PHE A 70 -15.18 -29.75 -0.23
C PHE A 70 -16.11 -30.90 -0.62
N TYR A 71 -15.58 -32.13 -0.71
CA TYR A 71 -16.37 -33.26 -1.17
C TYR A 71 -15.81 -34.58 -0.70
N ASN A 72 -16.68 -35.39 -0.09
CA ASN A 72 -16.33 -36.73 0.35
C ASN A 72 -16.63 -37.75 -0.76
N MET A 73 -15.57 -38.36 -1.31
CA MET A 73 -15.68 -39.34 -2.39
C MET A 73 -16.35 -40.65 -1.96
N ALA A 74 -16.28 -41.03 -0.68
CA ALA A 74 -16.86 -42.26 -0.17
C ALA A 74 -18.37 -42.12 0.05
N SER A 75 -18.82 -41.01 0.65
CA SER A 75 -20.25 -40.75 0.89
C SER A 75 -20.95 -40.04 -0.27
N LYS A 76 -20.21 -39.52 -1.25
CA LYS A 76 -20.70 -38.70 -2.37
C LYS A 76 -21.44 -37.43 -1.93
N GLN A 77 -21.07 -36.87 -0.79
CA GLN A 77 -21.68 -35.67 -0.23
C GLN A 77 -20.76 -34.46 -0.34
N ILE A 78 -21.35 -33.29 -0.60
CA ILE A 78 -20.66 -32.01 -0.53
C ILE A 78 -20.33 -31.69 0.92
N GLY A 79 -19.14 -31.12 1.11
CA GLY A 79 -18.64 -30.67 2.40
C GLY A 79 -19.21 -29.31 2.79
N LEU A 80 -18.55 -28.67 3.75
CA LEU A 80 -19.00 -27.41 4.35
C LEU A 80 -19.30 -26.31 3.32
N VAL A 81 -18.50 -26.18 2.26
CA VAL A 81 -18.69 -25.13 1.25
C VAL A 81 -20.03 -25.24 0.49
N GLY A 82 -20.66 -26.41 0.47
CA GLY A 82 -21.97 -26.60 -0.15
C GLY A 82 -23.15 -26.52 0.80
N LEU A 83 -22.89 -26.41 2.11
CA LEU A 83 -23.92 -26.44 3.15
C LEU A 83 -24.11 -25.07 3.83
N TRP A 84 -23.08 -24.24 3.82
CA TRP A 84 -23.04 -22.97 4.56
C TRP A 84 -22.87 -21.79 3.61
N ASP A 85 -23.40 -20.62 3.99
CA ASP A 85 -23.20 -19.36 3.26
C ASP A 85 -21.79 -18.79 3.54
N CYS A 86 -21.23 -19.11 4.69
CA CYS A 86 -19.91 -18.68 5.13
C CYS A 86 -19.19 -19.79 5.92
N VAL A 87 -17.93 -20.06 5.56
CA VAL A 87 -17.03 -20.97 6.28
C VAL A 87 -15.87 -20.15 6.81
N ALA A 88 -15.85 -19.96 8.13
CA ALA A 88 -14.81 -19.21 8.82
C ALA A 88 -13.80 -20.15 9.49
N PHE A 89 -12.51 -19.83 9.35
CA PHE A 89 -11.41 -20.51 10.02
C PHE A 89 -10.95 -19.63 11.17
N ASP A 90 -11.15 -20.10 12.41
CA ASP A 90 -10.57 -19.47 13.58
C ASP A 90 -9.12 -19.92 13.73
N GLU A 91 -8.29 -19.04 14.28
CA GLU A 91 -6.85 -19.27 14.45
C GLU A 91 -6.16 -19.76 13.18
N VAL A 92 -6.07 -18.88 12.16
CA VAL A 92 -5.45 -19.21 10.86
C VAL A 92 -4.08 -19.88 10.97
N ALA A 93 -3.27 -19.55 11.98
CA ALA A 93 -1.97 -20.15 12.24
C ALA A 93 -2.01 -21.67 12.45
N GLY A 94 -3.15 -22.20 12.91
CA GLY A 94 -3.35 -23.62 13.15
C GLY A 94 -3.82 -24.41 11.92
N ILE A 95 -4.16 -23.75 10.81
CA ILE A 95 -4.70 -24.43 9.62
C ILE A 95 -3.67 -25.42 9.08
N HIS A 96 -4.03 -26.70 9.11
CA HIS A 96 -3.25 -27.78 8.55
C HIS A 96 -4.16 -28.75 7.80
N PHE A 97 -3.89 -28.94 6.51
CA PHE A 97 -4.57 -29.92 5.67
C PHE A 97 -3.85 -31.26 5.76
N LYS A 98 -4.60 -32.32 6.10
CA LYS A 98 -4.04 -33.70 6.04
C LYS A 98 -3.70 -34.11 4.60
N ASP A 99 -4.42 -33.56 3.62
CA ASP A 99 -4.24 -33.84 2.21
C ASP A 99 -3.35 -32.77 1.56
N HIS A 100 -2.31 -33.19 0.83
CA HIS A 100 -1.37 -32.28 0.16
C HIS A 100 -2.00 -31.38 -0.91
N ASP A 101 -3.17 -31.76 -1.44
CA ASP A 101 -3.89 -31.02 -2.49
C ASP A 101 -4.93 -30.03 -1.95
N GLY A 102 -5.12 -29.93 -0.63
CA GLY A 102 -6.18 -29.12 -0.04
C GLY A 102 -6.08 -27.63 -0.33
N ILE A 103 -4.86 -27.08 -0.27
CA ILE A 103 -4.61 -25.67 -0.59
C ILE A 103 -4.87 -25.40 -2.07
N GLN A 104 -4.52 -26.32 -2.97
CA GLN A 104 -4.75 -26.16 -4.41
C GLN A 104 -6.25 -26.13 -4.74
N ILE A 105 -7.04 -27.03 -4.15
CA ILE A 105 -8.50 -27.06 -4.34
C ILE A 105 -9.14 -25.79 -3.77
N MET A 106 -8.64 -25.33 -2.63
CA MET A 106 -9.07 -24.07 -2.02
C MET A 106 -8.78 -22.88 -2.92
N LYS A 107 -7.62 -22.84 -3.58
CA LYS A 107 -7.31 -21.82 -4.58
C LYS A 107 -8.33 -21.84 -5.72
N ASP A 108 -8.61 -22.99 -6.30
CA ASP A 108 -9.56 -23.08 -7.43
C ASP A 108 -10.96 -22.60 -7.01
N TYR A 109 -11.41 -23.02 -5.82
CA TYR A 109 -12.68 -22.59 -5.24
C TYR A 109 -12.75 -21.09 -4.93
N MET A 110 -11.72 -20.53 -4.32
CA MET A 110 -11.67 -19.09 -3.99
C MET A 110 -11.66 -18.21 -5.24
N ALA A 111 -11.15 -18.71 -6.37
CA ALA A 111 -11.12 -17.95 -7.61
C ALA A 111 -12.45 -17.97 -8.38
N SER A 112 -13.20 -19.08 -8.31
CA SER A 112 -14.30 -19.35 -9.24
C SER A 112 -15.63 -19.73 -8.58
N GLY A 113 -15.63 -20.02 -7.28
CA GLY A 113 -16.76 -20.65 -6.59
C GLY A 113 -16.98 -22.12 -7.01
N SER A 114 -16.09 -22.71 -7.80
CA SER A 114 -16.15 -24.13 -8.19
C SER A 114 -14.86 -24.87 -7.89
N PHE A 115 -14.95 -26.19 -7.77
CA PHE A 115 -13.80 -27.06 -7.55
C PHE A 115 -13.98 -28.39 -8.26
N SER A 116 -12.85 -28.97 -8.68
CA SER A 116 -12.81 -30.28 -9.32
C SER A 116 -12.45 -31.38 -8.32
N ARG A 117 -13.32 -32.37 -8.17
CA ARG A 117 -13.04 -33.57 -7.35
C ARG A 117 -13.63 -34.81 -8.03
N GLY A 118 -12.78 -35.74 -8.45
CA GLY A 118 -13.21 -36.91 -9.23
C GLY A 118 -13.39 -36.57 -10.71
N LYS A 119 -14.55 -36.89 -11.29
CA LYS A 119 -14.86 -36.66 -12.73
C LYS A 119 -15.79 -35.48 -12.99
N GLU A 120 -16.26 -34.79 -11.94
CA GLU A 120 -17.23 -33.72 -12.03
C GLU A 120 -16.69 -32.45 -11.36
N GLU A 121 -16.97 -31.32 -11.99
CA GLU A 121 -16.86 -30.00 -11.39
C GLU A 121 -18.08 -29.74 -10.50
N LYS A 122 -17.86 -29.17 -9.31
CA LYS A 122 -18.91 -28.83 -8.36
C LYS A 122 -18.83 -27.36 -8.00
N SER A 123 -19.96 -26.67 -8.03
CA SER A 123 -20.08 -25.26 -7.66
C SER A 123 -20.69 -25.10 -6.28
N ALA A 124 -20.26 -24.07 -5.56
CA ALA A 124 -20.80 -23.67 -4.27
C ALA A 124 -20.69 -22.15 -4.11
N SER A 125 -21.43 -21.57 -3.17
CA SER A 125 -21.48 -20.11 -2.99
C SER A 125 -20.85 -19.65 -1.67
N ALA A 126 -20.40 -20.56 -0.81
CA ALA A 126 -19.86 -20.22 0.50
C ALA A 126 -18.67 -19.25 0.41
N SER A 127 -18.70 -18.22 1.24
CA SER A 127 -17.58 -17.30 1.45
C SER A 127 -16.55 -17.91 2.39
N MET A 128 -15.26 -17.66 2.17
CA MET A 128 -14.18 -18.13 3.05
C MET A 128 -13.63 -16.99 3.91
N VAL A 129 -13.65 -17.18 5.22
CA VAL A 129 -13.22 -16.16 6.19
C VAL A 129 -12.06 -16.67 7.01
N PHE A 130 -10.98 -15.89 7.09
CA PHE A 130 -9.75 -16.29 7.78
C PHE A 130 -9.48 -15.35 8.95
N VAL A 131 -9.63 -15.84 10.18
CA VAL A 131 -9.49 -15.04 11.40
C VAL A 131 -8.22 -15.40 12.15
N GLY A 132 -7.44 -14.39 12.51
CA GLY A 132 -6.17 -14.60 13.19
C GLY A 132 -5.78 -13.52 14.18
N ASN A 133 -4.74 -13.83 14.95
CA ASN A 133 -4.19 -12.93 15.95
C ASN A 133 -2.83 -12.40 15.50
N ILE A 134 -2.63 -11.10 15.66
CA ILE A 134 -1.33 -10.45 15.55
C ILE A 134 -0.78 -10.27 16.97
N ASN A 135 0.39 -10.87 17.24
CA ASN A 135 1.00 -10.88 18.57
C ASN A 135 2.10 -9.81 18.75
N GLN A 136 2.45 -9.06 17.70
CA GLN A 136 3.47 -8.00 17.72
C GLN A 136 2.89 -6.71 17.12
N SER A 137 3.59 -5.57 17.23
CA SER A 137 3.07 -4.33 16.64
C SER A 137 3.03 -4.40 15.11
N VAL A 138 2.02 -3.75 14.51
CA VAL A 138 1.86 -3.66 13.05
C VAL A 138 3.11 -3.02 12.42
N GLU A 139 3.66 -1.97 13.02
CA GLU A 139 4.89 -1.34 12.57
C GLU A 139 6.09 -2.31 12.55
N SER A 140 6.20 -3.18 13.55
CA SER A 140 7.25 -4.20 13.59
C SER A 140 7.05 -5.26 12.49
N LEU A 141 5.82 -5.73 12.26
CA LEU A 141 5.51 -6.64 11.14
C LEU A 141 5.86 -6.00 9.80
N LEU A 142 5.47 -4.74 9.59
CA LEU A 142 5.76 -4.01 8.36
C LEU A 142 7.27 -3.76 8.15
N LYS A 143 8.10 -3.84 9.20
CA LYS A 143 9.57 -3.77 9.07
C LYS A 143 10.23 -5.13 8.86
N THR A 144 9.68 -6.19 9.44
CA THR A 144 10.36 -7.50 9.57
C THR A 144 9.79 -8.61 8.68
N SER A 145 8.52 -8.54 8.30
CA SER A 145 7.79 -9.60 7.57
C SER A 145 6.59 -9.01 6.80
N SER A 146 5.47 -9.73 6.65
CA SER A 146 4.23 -9.25 6.02
C SER A 146 3.08 -9.22 7.03
N LEU A 147 1.99 -8.52 6.68
CA LEU A 147 0.75 -8.56 7.46
C LEU A 147 0.07 -9.95 7.42
N PHE A 148 0.51 -10.86 6.54
CA PHE A 148 0.06 -12.24 6.45
C PHE A 148 0.89 -13.22 7.29
N ALA A 149 1.91 -12.76 8.02
CA ALA A 149 2.75 -13.60 8.88
C ALA A 149 2.00 -14.54 9.85
N PRO A 150 0.78 -14.23 10.34
CA PRO A 150 0.00 -15.19 11.13
C PRO A 150 -0.49 -16.44 10.39
N PHE A 151 -0.51 -16.45 9.05
CA PHE A 151 -0.85 -17.65 8.29
C PHE A 151 0.26 -18.71 8.37
N PRO A 152 -0.07 -20.01 8.23
CA PRO A 152 0.94 -21.06 8.13
C PRO A 152 1.79 -20.82 6.86
N PRO A 153 3.08 -21.20 6.85
CA PRO A 153 3.99 -20.90 5.73
C PRO A 153 3.46 -21.37 4.37
N GLU A 154 2.76 -22.52 4.32
CA GLU A 154 2.20 -23.06 3.07
C GLU A 154 1.11 -22.16 2.45
N MET A 155 0.57 -21.20 3.21
CA MET A 155 -0.45 -20.24 2.76
C MET A 155 0.06 -18.79 2.82
N GLY A 156 0.81 -18.44 3.87
CA GLY A 156 1.29 -17.08 4.14
C GLY A 156 2.42 -16.61 3.23
N GLU A 157 3.11 -17.53 2.56
CA GLU A 157 4.13 -17.24 1.53
C GLU A 157 3.64 -17.56 0.10
N ASP A 158 2.46 -18.16 -0.03
CA ASP A 158 1.87 -18.55 -1.32
C ASP A 158 1.12 -17.38 -1.95
N THR A 159 1.80 -16.64 -2.82
CA THR A 159 1.23 -15.46 -3.49
C THR A 159 -0.04 -15.78 -4.28
N ALA A 160 -0.14 -16.97 -4.88
CA ALA A 160 -1.33 -17.38 -5.61
C ALA A 160 -2.53 -17.61 -4.69
N PHE A 161 -2.31 -18.14 -3.48
CA PHE A 161 -3.36 -18.23 -2.47
C PHE A 161 -3.80 -16.84 -1.98
N LEU A 162 -2.84 -16.02 -1.56
CA LEU A 162 -3.11 -14.69 -1.00
C LEU A 162 -3.78 -13.74 -1.99
N ASP A 163 -3.46 -13.84 -3.28
CA ASP A 163 -4.08 -13.01 -4.33
C ASP A 163 -5.57 -13.30 -4.54
N ARG A 164 -6.08 -14.42 -4.01
CA ARG A 164 -7.51 -14.75 -4.01
C ARG A 164 -8.30 -14.15 -2.84
N MET A 165 -7.63 -13.42 -1.94
CA MET A 165 -8.29 -12.66 -0.88
C MET A 165 -8.85 -11.36 -1.45
N HIS A 166 -10.16 -11.17 -1.43
CA HIS A 166 -10.76 -9.92 -1.89
C HIS A 166 -10.49 -8.77 -0.93
N CYS A 167 -10.41 -9.04 0.38
CA CYS A 167 -10.32 -8.02 1.41
C CYS A 167 -9.40 -8.43 2.56
N TYR A 168 -8.61 -7.47 3.05
CA TYR A 168 -7.89 -7.57 4.32
C TYR A 168 -8.49 -6.56 5.30
N VAL A 169 -9.20 -7.03 6.33
CA VAL A 169 -9.74 -6.17 7.40
C VAL A 169 -8.66 -5.93 8.46
N PRO A 170 -8.23 -4.68 8.72
CA PRO A 170 -7.23 -4.35 9.73
C PRO A 170 -7.84 -4.46 11.13
N GLY A 171 -7.82 -5.66 11.71
CA GLY A 171 -8.45 -5.92 13.01
C GLY A 171 -7.84 -5.12 14.17
N TRP A 172 -6.67 -4.51 13.98
CA TRP A 172 -6.03 -3.58 14.94
C TRP A 172 -6.66 -2.19 14.98
N GLU A 173 -7.46 -1.81 13.99
CA GLU A 173 -8.23 -0.57 13.99
C GLU A 173 -9.57 -0.70 14.72
N ILE A 174 -9.98 -1.93 15.07
CA ILE A 174 -11.21 -2.21 15.81
C ILE A 174 -10.91 -2.25 17.30
N SER A 175 -11.66 -1.48 18.08
CA SER A 175 -11.48 -1.40 19.52
C SER A 175 -11.83 -2.73 20.20
N LYS A 176 -11.15 -3.02 21.31
CA LYS A 176 -11.57 -4.16 22.14
C LYS A 176 -12.96 -3.90 22.70
N PHE A 177 -13.87 -4.86 22.55
CA PHE A 177 -15.23 -4.70 23.03
C PHE A 177 -15.27 -4.54 24.56
N ARG A 178 -16.03 -3.53 24.99
CA ARG A 178 -16.35 -3.23 26.39
C ARG A 178 -17.88 -3.14 26.52
N PRO A 179 -18.45 -3.29 27.73
CA PRO A 179 -19.88 -3.15 27.96
C PRO A 179 -20.48 -1.89 27.31
N GLU A 180 -19.74 -0.78 27.35
CA GLU A 180 -20.11 0.53 26.77
C GLU A 180 -20.28 0.53 25.24
N HIS A 181 -19.77 -0.48 24.53
CA HIS A 181 -19.92 -0.60 23.08
C HIS A 181 -21.20 -1.34 22.66
N PHE A 182 -21.93 -1.94 23.62
CA PHE A 182 -23.18 -2.62 23.34
C PHE A 182 -24.36 -1.66 23.53
N THR A 183 -25.38 -1.83 22.70
CA THR A 183 -26.60 -1.04 22.79
C THR A 183 -27.53 -1.61 23.86
N ASP A 184 -28.13 -0.73 24.67
CA ASP A 184 -29.25 -1.06 25.57
C ASP A 184 -30.61 -1.02 24.85
N SER A 185 -30.62 -0.76 23.54
CA SER A 185 -31.82 -0.69 22.71
C SER A 185 -32.12 -2.00 21.98
N TYR A 186 -33.30 -2.09 21.38
CA TYR A 186 -33.70 -3.25 20.59
C TYR A 186 -32.77 -3.45 19.38
N GLY A 187 -32.35 -4.70 19.18
CA GLY A 187 -31.67 -5.17 17.97
C GLY A 187 -32.59 -6.07 17.13
N PHE A 188 -32.15 -6.38 15.90
CA PHE A 188 -32.82 -7.38 15.09
C PHE A 188 -32.61 -8.78 15.68
N ILE A 189 -33.62 -9.64 15.52
CA ILE A 189 -33.49 -11.06 15.82
C ILE A 189 -32.55 -11.67 14.78
N THR A 190 -31.55 -12.43 15.24
CA THR A 190 -30.48 -13.00 14.41
C THR A 190 -31.00 -13.81 13.22
N ASP A 191 -32.00 -14.67 13.43
CA ASP A 191 -32.54 -15.52 12.37
C ASP A 191 -33.21 -14.70 11.27
N TYR A 192 -33.94 -13.65 11.64
CA TYR A 192 -34.54 -12.73 10.67
C TYR A 192 -33.46 -11.99 9.87
N LEU A 193 -32.44 -11.46 10.55
CA LEU A 193 -31.33 -10.78 9.90
C LEU A 193 -30.58 -11.72 8.94
N ALA A 194 -30.38 -12.98 9.32
CA ALA A 194 -29.71 -13.98 8.50
C ALA A 194 -30.48 -14.31 7.22
N GLU A 195 -31.80 -14.45 7.28
CA GLU A 195 -32.63 -14.65 6.09
C GLU A 195 -32.63 -13.42 5.18
N VAL A 196 -32.66 -12.20 5.75
CA VAL A 196 -32.49 -10.97 4.96
C VAL A 196 -31.15 -10.98 4.23
N MET A 197 -30.05 -11.30 4.91
CA MET A 197 -28.72 -11.37 4.28
C MET A 197 -28.68 -12.41 3.16
N ARG A 198 -29.33 -13.56 3.35
CA ARG A 198 -29.42 -14.62 2.34
C ARG A 198 -30.21 -14.21 1.10
N GLU A 199 -31.29 -13.43 1.26
CA GLU A 199 -31.99 -12.84 0.12
C GLU A 199 -31.14 -11.78 -0.59
N LEU A 200 -30.37 -10.98 0.15
CA LEU A 200 -29.44 -9.99 -0.44
C LEU A 200 -28.34 -10.63 -1.29
N ARG A 201 -27.94 -11.89 -1.02
CA ARG A 201 -26.99 -12.65 -1.87
C ARG A 201 -27.50 -12.90 -3.29
N LYS A 202 -28.80 -12.73 -3.55
CA LYS A 202 -29.41 -12.92 -4.88
C LYS A 202 -29.46 -11.64 -5.71
N VAL A 203 -29.14 -10.51 -5.09
CA VAL A 203 -29.10 -9.19 -5.73
C VAL A 203 -27.66 -8.88 -6.11
N GLU A 204 -27.46 -8.17 -7.21
CA GLU A 204 -26.14 -7.68 -7.64
C GLU A 204 -26.22 -6.15 -7.82
N LEU A 205 -25.40 -5.42 -7.08
CA LEU A 205 -25.26 -3.96 -7.08
C LEU A 205 -23.83 -3.51 -7.41
N GLY A 206 -22.88 -4.43 -7.59
CA GLY A 206 -21.46 -4.09 -7.81
C GLY A 206 -21.22 -3.19 -9.03
N ASP A 207 -22.02 -3.33 -10.09
CA ASP A 207 -21.90 -2.56 -11.33
C ASP A 207 -22.55 -1.15 -11.24
N GLU A 208 -23.30 -0.87 -10.18
CA GLU A 208 -23.94 0.44 -9.98
C GLU A 208 -22.91 1.57 -9.82
N MET A 209 -21.70 1.22 -9.38
CA MET A 209 -20.56 2.14 -9.29
C MET A 209 -20.15 2.71 -10.65
N ASP A 210 -20.30 1.95 -11.74
CA ASP A 210 -19.86 2.36 -13.08
C ASP A 210 -20.65 3.56 -13.63
N ARG A 211 -21.81 3.88 -13.03
CA ARG A 211 -22.55 5.10 -13.31
C ARG A 211 -21.78 6.35 -12.94
N TYR A 212 -20.91 6.27 -11.93
CA TYR A 212 -20.24 7.42 -11.33
C TYR A 212 -18.72 7.38 -11.50
N PHE A 213 -18.11 6.18 -11.49
CA PHE A 213 -16.67 6.01 -11.44
C PHE A 213 -16.17 4.87 -12.33
N HIS A 214 -14.93 4.99 -12.81
CA HIS A 214 -14.19 3.90 -13.43
C HIS A 214 -12.92 3.58 -12.63
N LEU A 215 -12.52 2.30 -12.56
CA LEU A 215 -11.28 1.90 -11.88
C LEU A 215 -10.06 2.27 -12.74
N GLY A 216 -8.95 2.64 -12.07
CA GLY A 216 -7.70 2.97 -12.74
C GLY A 216 -7.03 1.79 -13.43
N SER A 217 -6.07 2.07 -14.31
CA SER A 217 -5.41 1.08 -15.17
C SER A 217 -4.56 0.06 -14.44
N ASN A 218 -4.13 0.36 -13.21
CA ASN A 218 -3.22 -0.50 -12.45
C ASN A 218 -3.95 -1.65 -11.71
N LEU A 219 -5.28 -1.68 -11.76
CA LEU A 219 -6.06 -2.79 -11.19
C LEU A 219 -6.16 -3.92 -12.22
N ASN A 220 -5.63 -5.10 -11.88
CA ASN A 220 -5.83 -6.27 -12.72
C ASN A 220 -7.26 -6.83 -12.59
N GLN A 221 -7.59 -7.88 -13.35
CA GLN A 221 -8.94 -8.46 -13.32
C GLN A 221 -9.33 -8.99 -11.93
N ARG A 222 -8.40 -9.58 -11.17
CA ARG A 222 -8.67 -10.07 -9.81
C ARG A 222 -8.90 -8.92 -8.84
N ASP A 223 -8.14 -7.84 -8.98
CA ASP A 223 -8.31 -6.60 -8.21
C ASP A 223 -9.68 -5.99 -8.47
N THR A 224 -10.08 -5.94 -9.74
CA THR A 224 -11.40 -5.46 -10.17
C THR A 224 -12.53 -6.30 -9.58
N ILE A 225 -12.44 -7.64 -9.64
CA ILE A 225 -13.43 -8.55 -9.05
C ILE A 225 -13.52 -8.34 -7.53
N ALA A 226 -12.38 -8.25 -6.85
CA ALA A 226 -12.32 -8.04 -5.41
C ALA A 226 -13.00 -6.73 -4.99
N VAL A 227 -12.68 -5.63 -5.68
CA VAL A 227 -13.28 -4.32 -5.41
C VAL A 227 -14.78 -4.36 -5.70
N ARG A 228 -15.21 -4.89 -6.84
CA ARG A 228 -16.64 -4.97 -7.20
C ARG A 228 -17.45 -5.80 -6.20
N LYS A 229 -16.97 -6.97 -5.78
CA LYS A 229 -17.64 -7.78 -4.75
C LYS A 229 -17.75 -7.05 -3.42
N MET A 230 -16.72 -6.30 -3.05
CA MET A 230 -16.74 -5.54 -1.81
C MET A 230 -17.70 -4.34 -1.86
N VAL A 231 -17.71 -3.62 -2.99
CA VAL A 231 -18.69 -2.56 -3.25
C VAL A 231 -20.10 -3.13 -3.19
N ASP A 232 -20.35 -4.25 -3.87
CA ASP A 232 -21.65 -4.92 -3.89
C ASP A 232 -22.16 -5.27 -2.48
N GLY A 233 -21.34 -5.99 -1.71
CA GLY A 233 -21.68 -6.37 -0.34
C GLY A 233 -21.91 -5.19 0.59
N LEU A 234 -21.08 -4.14 0.51
CA LEU A 234 -21.25 -2.95 1.34
C LEU A 234 -22.48 -2.13 0.94
N MET A 235 -22.79 -2.04 -0.35
CA MET A 235 -24.00 -1.38 -0.83
C MET A 235 -25.26 -2.12 -0.35
N LYS A 236 -25.29 -3.45 -0.41
CA LYS A 236 -26.38 -4.27 0.14
C LYS A 236 -26.60 -4.03 1.63
N LEU A 237 -25.52 -3.87 2.41
CA LEU A 237 -25.60 -3.67 3.86
C LEU A 237 -26.01 -2.25 4.24
N MET A 238 -25.47 -1.22 3.56
CA MET A 238 -25.70 0.18 3.92
C MET A 238 -26.95 0.78 3.25
N TYR A 239 -27.26 0.34 2.03
CA TYR A 239 -28.37 0.83 1.21
C TYR A 239 -29.22 -0.34 0.70
N PRO A 240 -29.84 -1.14 1.60
CA PRO A 240 -30.63 -2.32 1.22
C PRO A 240 -31.88 -1.97 0.39
N ASP A 241 -32.30 -0.71 0.36
CA ASP A 241 -33.38 -0.20 -0.48
C ASP A 241 -32.94 0.22 -1.89
N GLY A 242 -31.64 0.09 -2.21
CA GLY A 242 -31.05 0.45 -3.49
C GLY A 242 -30.97 1.96 -3.74
N ARG A 243 -31.14 2.80 -2.70
CA ARG A 243 -31.06 4.27 -2.83
C ARG A 243 -29.76 4.78 -2.23
N PHE A 244 -28.87 5.26 -3.08
CA PHE A 244 -27.58 5.83 -2.71
C PHE A 244 -27.23 7.01 -3.60
N THR A 245 -26.46 7.94 -3.05
CA THR A 245 -25.90 9.08 -3.74
C THR A 245 -24.50 8.79 -4.28
N LYS A 246 -24.00 9.63 -5.19
CA LYS A 246 -22.64 9.53 -5.75
C LYS A 246 -21.57 9.52 -4.64
N ASP A 247 -21.68 10.41 -3.65
CA ASP A 247 -20.72 10.53 -2.55
C ASP A 247 -20.70 9.28 -1.66
N GLU A 248 -21.87 8.69 -1.42
CA GLU A 248 -21.99 7.45 -0.65
C GLU A 248 -21.35 6.26 -1.37
N VAL A 249 -21.54 6.16 -2.68
CA VAL A 249 -20.85 5.16 -3.51
C VAL A 249 -19.34 5.42 -3.54
N GLU A 250 -18.90 6.67 -3.63
CA GLU A 250 -17.48 7.03 -3.59
C GLU A 250 -16.81 6.59 -2.28
N ASN A 251 -17.49 6.75 -1.13
CA ASN A 251 -16.99 6.30 0.16
C ASN A 251 -16.86 4.77 0.25
N ILE A 252 -17.85 4.04 -0.27
CA ILE A 252 -17.80 2.57 -0.37
C ILE A 252 -16.63 2.15 -1.27
N LEU A 253 -16.45 2.81 -2.41
CA LEU A 253 -15.37 2.53 -3.36
C LEU A 253 -14.00 2.78 -2.72
N LYS A 254 -13.81 3.92 -2.05
CA LYS A 254 -12.56 4.24 -1.33
C LYS A 254 -12.21 3.14 -0.32
N LEU A 255 -13.17 2.73 0.50
CA LEU A 255 -12.98 1.65 1.47
C LEU A 255 -12.64 0.32 0.79
N SER A 256 -13.32 -0.01 -0.30
CA SER A 256 -13.12 -1.24 -1.06
C SER A 256 -11.73 -1.31 -1.68
N LEU A 257 -11.29 -0.22 -2.31
CA LEU A 257 -9.95 -0.07 -2.86
C LEU A 257 -8.88 -0.17 -1.77
N GLU A 258 -9.09 0.46 -0.61
CA GLU A 258 -8.15 0.41 0.50
C GLU A 258 -7.93 -1.03 1.00
N MET A 259 -9.02 -1.76 1.24
CA MET A 259 -8.94 -3.14 1.75
C MET A 259 -8.29 -4.10 0.75
N ARG A 260 -8.57 -3.97 -0.56
CA ARG A 260 -7.92 -4.79 -1.58
C ARG A 260 -6.47 -4.35 -1.81
N ARG A 261 -6.17 -3.04 -1.81
CA ARG A 261 -4.80 -2.53 -1.90
C ARG A 261 -3.94 -3.09 -0.76
N ARG A 262 -4.47 -3.21 0.45
CA ARG A 262 -3.75 -3.81 1.58
C ARG A 262 -3.27 -5.23 1.29
N VAL A 263 -4.07 -6.05 0.61
CA VAL A 263 -3.66 -7.39 0.13
C VAL A 263 -2.50 -7.27 -0.88
N LYS A 264 -2.66 -6.40 -1.88
CA LYS A 264 -1.67 -6.22 -2.96
C LYS A 264 -0.33 -5.66 -2.47
N GLU A 265 -0.33 -4.76 -1.50
CA GLU A 265 0.90 -4.26 -0.88
C GLU A 265 1.68 -5.37 -0.17
N GLN A 266 0.99 -6.36 0.42
CA GLN A 266 1.68 -7.51 1.00
C GLN A 266 2.17 -8.48 -0.07
N LEU A 267 1.41 -8.69 -1.14
CA LEU A 267 1.84 -9.50 -2.28
C LEU A 267 3.09 -8.91 -2.95
N LYS A 268 3.15 -7.59 -3.12
CA LYS A 268 4.35 -6.87 -3.57
C LYS A 268 5.54 -7.15 -2.67
N LYS A 269 5.32 -7.22 -1.36
CA LYS A 269 6.38 -7.52 -0.39
C LYS A 269 6.88 -8.96 -0.45
N ILE A 270 5.99 -9.92 -0.71
CA ILE A 270 6.28 -11.36 -0.72
C ILE A 270 6.80 -11.81 -2.10
N GLY A 271 6.09 -11.46 -3.17
CA GLY A 271 6.36 -11.85 -4.56
C GLY A 271 7.17 -10.85 -5.38
N GLY A 272 7.50 -9.68 -4.82
CA GLY A 272 8.36 -8.68 -5.48
C GLY A 272 7.76 -8.12 -6.78
N MET A 273 8.54 -8.19 -7.86
CA MET A 273 8.24 -7.56 -9.15
C MET A 273 7.00 -8.12 -9.86
N GLU A 274 6.44 -9.27 -9.44
CA GLU A 274 5.19 -9.79 -10.01
C GLU A 274 3.97 -8.93 -9.63
N PHE A 275 4.03 -8.20 -8.51
CA PHE A 275 2.90 -7.47 -7.93
C PHE A 275 3.17 -5.96 -7.79
N TYR A 276 3.90 -5.36 -8.72
CA TYR A 276 4.33 -3.95 -8.65
C TYR A 276 3.20 -2.93 -8.84
N ASP A 277 2.14 -3.30 -9.56
CA ASP A 277 0.95 -2.48 -9.79
C ASP A 277 0.06 -2.38 -8.54
N VAL A 278 0.46 -1.51 -7.61
CA VAL A 278 -0.25 -1.26 -6.33
C VAL A 278 -0.89 0.14 -6.26
N ASN A 279 -0.75 0.94 -7.31
CA ASN A 279 -1.32 2.29 -7.38
C ASN A 279 -2.81 2.23 -7.69
N PHE A 280 -3.59 1.87 -6.68
CA PHE A 280 -5.03 1.77 -6.81
C PHE A 280 -5.65 3.16 -6.91
N SER A 281 -6.41 3.37 -7.98
CA SER A 281 -7.11 4.62 -8.27
C SER A 281 -8.49 4.38 -8.85
N TYR A 282 -9.28 5.44 -8.88
CA TYR A 282 -10.55 5.51 -9.59
C TYR A 282 -10.68 6.90 -10.23
N ILE A 283 -11.44 6.96 -11.32
CA ILE A 283 -11.67 8.16 -12.12
C ILE A 283 -13.13 8.53 -11.96
N ASP A 284 -13.40 9.80 -11.66
CA ASP A 284 -14.76 10.35 -11.64
C ASP A 284 -15.26 10.61 -13.07
N ASN A 285 -16.43 10.07 -13.42
CA ASN A 285 -16.97 10.15 -14.78
C ASN A 285 -17.39 11.58 -15.19
N ASP A 286 -17.69 12.44 -14.21
CA ASP A 286 -18.12 13.82 -14.48
C ASP A 286 -16.91 14.78 -14.57
N SER A 287 -15.95 14.65 -13.65
CA SER A 287 -14.78 15.55 -13.61
C SER A 287 -13.57 15.04 -14.38
N PHE A 288 -13.53 13.75 -14.73
CA PHE A 288 -12.37 13.04 -15.28
C PHE A 288 -11.12 13.12 -14.38
N GLU A 289 -11.30 13.40 -13.09
CA GLU A 289 -10.22 13.43 -12.12
C GLU A 289 -9.90 12.01 -11.64
N GLU A 290 -8.64 11.60 -11.76
CA GLU A 290 -8.14 10.36 -11.20
C GLU A 290 -7.69 10.56 -9.74
N LYS A 291 -8.27 9.79 -8.84
CA LYS A 291 -8.02 9.85 -7.39
C LYS A 291 -7.38 8.53 -6.93
N TYR A 292 -6.24 8.64 -6.25
CA TYR A 292 -5.51 7.48 -5.72
C TYR A 292 -5.93 7.18 -4.27
N VAL A 293 -6.00 5.89 -3.93
CA VAL A 293 -6.36 5.41 -2.59
C VAL A 293 -5.14 4.79 -1.92
N SER A 294 -4.64 5.40 -0.85
CA SER A 294 -3.51 4.89 -0.03
C SER A 294 -3.98 3.98 1.09
N VAL A 295 -3.06 3.17 1.63
CA VAL A 295 -3.27 2.41 2.88
C VAL A 295 -2.53 3.09 4.04
N PRO A 296 -3.12 3.23 5.25
CA PRO A 296 -2.46 3.87 6.39
C PRO A 296 -1.13 3.23 6.84
N GLU A 297 -0.94 1.96 6.51
CA GLU A 297 0.25 1.16 6.83
C GLU A 297 1.45 1.53 5.96
N GLN A 298 1.21 2.15 4.80
CA GLN A 298 2.27 2.88 4.12
C GLN A 298 2.41 4.21 4.84
N GLY A 299 3.58 4.44 5.44
CA GLY A 299 3.88 5.65 6.20
C GLY A 299 3.30 6.89 5.50
N SER A 300 2.54 7.68 6.25
CA SER A 300 1.71 8.78 5.76
C SER A 300 2.51 9.75 4.89
N GLY A 301 2.18 9.79 3.60
CA GLY A 301 2.80 10.65 2.59
C GLY A 301 3.70 9.85 1.66
N SER A 302 3.54 10.07 0.35
CA SER A 302 4.61 9.72 -0.58
C SER A 302 5.94 10.22 0.00
N LEU A 303 6.96 9.38 -0.01
CA LEU A 303 8.28 9.70 0.57
C LEU A 303 8.79 11.06 0.07
N ILE A 304 8.43 11.39 -1.18
CA ILE A 304 8.58 12.67 -1.84
C ILE A 304 7.19 13.35 -1.86
N PRO A 305 6.99 14.45 -1.12
CA PRO A 305 5.70 15.10 -1.01
C PRO A 305 5.30 15.79 -2.32
N ASP A 306 3.99 15.81 -2.59
CA ASP A 306 3.41 16.64 -3.65
C ASP A 306 3.38 18.11 -3.19
N GLY A 307 4.09 18.99 -3.91
CA GLY A 307 4.15 20.44 -3.62
C GLY A 307 5.55 21.03 -3.55
N ILE A 308 5.63 22.32 -3.19
CA ILE A 308 6.89 23.04 -3.05
C ILE A 308 7.50 22.71 -1.68
N VAL A 309 8.72 22.18 -1.69
CA VAL A 309 9.49 21.87 -0.49
C VAL A 309 10.24 23.09 0.02
N SER A 310 10.70 23.07 1.28
CA SER A 310 11.51 24.18 1.80
C SER A 310 12.86 24.26 1.08
N PRO A 311 13.45 25.45 0.88
CA PRO A 311 14.82 25.57 0.39
C PRO A 311 15.78 24.70 1.21
N GLY A 312 16.68 23.99 0.53
CA GLY A 312 17.60 23.03 1.13
C GLY A 312 17.08 21.60 1.22
N GLN A 313 15.78 21.35 0.94
CA GLN A 313 15.23 19.99 0.88
C GLN A 313 15.40 19.40 -0.53
N VAL A 314 16.03 18.23 -0.61
CA VAL A 314 16.26 17.46 -1.86
C VAL A 314 15.96 16.00 -1.61
N TYR A 315 15.39 15.33 -2.62
CA TYR A 315 15.21 13.89 -2.63
C TYR A 315 16.09 13.25 -3.70
N THR A 316 16.69 12.11 -3.37
CA THR A 316 17.52 11.35 -4.30
C THR A 316 17.19 9.87 -4.21
N ILE A 317 17.28 9.19 -5.35
CA ILE A 317 17.23 7.73 -5.40
C ILE A 317 18.65 7.21 -5.57
N GLY A 318 19.02 6.21 -4.78
CA GLY A 318 20.36 5.64 -4.82
C GLY A 318 20.40 4.21 -4.33
N THR A 319 21.53 3.54 -4.58
CA THR A 319 21.77 2.17 -4.14
C THR A 319 22.49 2.20 -2.79
N SER A 320 21.99 1.44 -1.81
CA SER A 320 22.64 1.24 -0.52
C SER A 320 23.85 0.31 -0.65
N ALA A 321 24.69 0.23 0.39
CA ALA A 321 25.84 -0.66 0.42
C ALA A 321 25.49 -2.15 0.18
N ASP A 322 24.26 -2.56 0.51
CA ASP A 322 23.77 -3.93 0.34
C ASP A 322 23.14 -4.19 -1.05
N GLY A 323 23.28 -3.24 -1.98
CA GLY A 323 22.76 -3.35 -3.35
C GLY A 323 21.26 -3.07 -3.50
N ARG A 324 20.58 -2.61 -2.44
CA ARG A 324 19.15 -2.27 -2.47
C ARG A 324 18.96 -0.81 -2.88
N ILE A 325 17.93 -0.52 -3.66
CA ILE A 325 17.63 0.86 -4.09
C ILE A 325 16.61 1.50 -3.16
N GLY A 326 16.87 2.73 -2.74
CA GLY A 326 16.01 3.48 -1.82
C GLY A 326 15.96 4.96 -2.12
N CYS A 327 15.02 5.64 -1.45
CA CYS A 327 14.82 7.07 -1.47
C CYS A 327 15.44 7.70 -0.23
N TYR A 328 16.21 8.76 -0.44
CA TYR A 328 16.93 9.48 0.60
C TYR A 328 16.52 10.95 0.58
N ARG A 329 16.29 11.50 1.77
CA ARG A 329 15.98 12.91 1.97
C ARG A 329 17.20 13.64 2.52
N LEU A 330 17.54 14.75 1.88
CA LEU A 330 18.57 15.67 2.30
C LEU A 330 17.91 16.95 2.75
N GLU A 331 18.27 17.45 3.93
CA GLU A 331 17.78 18.72 4.45
C GLU A 331 18.96 19.56 4.91
N SER A 332 19.13 20.74 4.32
CA SER A 332 20.20 21.66 4.68
C SER A 332 19.70 22.95 5.32
N GLN A 333 20.55 23.51 6.16
CA GLN A 333 20.37 24.77 6.87
C GLN A 333 21.66 25.58 6.80
N ILE A 334 21.52 26.91 6.82
CA ILE A 334 22.65 27.85 6.84
C ILE A 334 22.61 28.67 8.12
N LEU A 335 23.78 28.87 8.72
CA LEU A 335 24.01 29.79 9.82
C LEU A 335 25.14 30.76 9.44
N GLU A 336 25.12 31.98 9.97
CA GLU A 336 26.27 32.89 9.87
C GLU A 336 27.49 32.29 10.61
N GLY A 337 28.67 32.37 9.99
CA GLY A 337 29.87 31.73 10.56
C GLY A 337 31.13 31.79 9.71
N ASN A 338 31.99 30.79 9.85
CA ASN A 338 33.35 30.79 9.29
C ASN A 338 33.56 29.65 8.26
N GLY A 339 32.53 29.32 7.49
CA GLY A 339 32.64 28.34 6.40
C GLY A 339 32.73 26.87 6.83
N LYS A 340 32.19 26.54 8.02
CA LYS A 340 32.13 25.17 8.54
C LYS A 340 31.07 24.35 7.80
N PHE A 341 31.37 23.07 7.56
CA PHE A 341 30.41 22.12 7.00
C PHE A 341 30.17 20.96 7.96
N GLU A 342 28.93 20.80 8.39
CA GLU A 342 28.48 19.74 9.28
C GLU A 342 27.52 18.82 8.55
N LYS A 343 27.75 17.51 8.66
CA LYS A 343 26.94 16.45 8.03
C LYS A 343 26.48 15.48 9.11
N THR A 344 25.18 15.23 9.15
CA THR A 344 24.49 14.40 10.16
C THR A 344 23.63 13.32 9.48
N GLY A 345 23.29 12.24 10.19
CA GLY A 345 22.43 11.17 9.63
C GLY A 345 23.12 10.13 8.73
N LEU A 346 24.42 10.26 8.46
CA LEU A 346 25.20 9.31 7.62
C LEU A 346 25.74 8.06 8.35
N GLY A 347 25.56 7.96 9.67
CA GLY A 347 26.04 6.81 10.45
C GLY A 347 27.55 6.56 10.35
N SER A 348 27.94 5.28 10.21
CA SER A 348 29.34 4.83 10.06
C SER A 348 29.83 4.76 8.60
N GLY A 349 28.99 5.06 7.61
CA GLY A 349 29.35 4.95 6.19
C GLY A 349 30.47 5.92 5.78
N HIS A 350 31.65 5.40 5.48
CA HIS A 350 32.80 6.21 5.09
C HIS A 350 32.59 6.88 3.73
N GLU A 351 32.15 6.12 2.73
CA GLU A 351 31.94 6.61 1.35
C GLU A 351 30.89 7.71 1.30
N ALA A 352 29.77 7.54 2.01
CA ALA A 352 28.70 8.55 2.08
C ALA A 352 29.21 9.88 2.70
N LYS A 353 30.11 9.82 3.69
CA LYS A 353 30.76 11.00 4.26
C LYS A 353 31.73 11.67 3.29
N GLU A 354 32.43 10.89 2.47
CA GLU A 354 33.31 11.40 1.41
C GLU A 354 32.52 12.05 0.29
N ALA A 355 31.40 11.47 -0.13
CA ALA A 355 30.51 12.04 -1.14
C ALA A 355 29.98 13.41 -0.71
N ALA A 356 29.55 13.54 0.54
CA ALA A 356 29.13 14.82 1.13
C ALA A 356 30.26 15.86 1.17
N ASN A 357 31.48 15.46 1.56
CA ASN A 357 32.64 16.35 1.56
C ASN A 357 33.03 16.81 0.15
N THR A 358 32.96 15.89 -0.82
CA THR A 358 33.26 16.17 -2.23
C THR A 358 32.30 17.24 -2.77
N ALA A 359 31.02 17.16 -2.41
CA ALA A 359 30.02 18.14 -2.82
C ALA A 359 30.32 19.53 -2.27
N PHE A 360 30.67 19.63 -0.98
CA PHE A 360 30.99 20.91 -0.36
C PHE A 360 32.30 21.51 -0.90
N ASN A 361 33.31 20.68 -1.16
CA ASN A 361 34.56 21.12 -1.79
C ASN A 361 34.31 21.62 -3.22
N TYR A 362 33.46 20.93 -3.97
CA TYR A 362 33.04 21.37 -5.30
C TYR A 362 32.32 22.73 -5.23
N LEU A 363 31.39 22.91 -4.27
CA LEU A 363 30.70 24.18 -4.05
C LEU A 363 31.66 25.31 -3.66
N LYS A 364 32.68 25.05 -2.84
CA LYS A 364 33.72 26.04 -2.50
C LYS A 364 34.50 26.48 -3.73
N ALA A 365 34.88 25.54 -4.60
CA ALA A 365 35.66 25.84 -5.79
C ALA A 365 34.83 26.51 -6.91
N ASN A 366 33.57 26.11 -7.08
CA ASN A 366 32.74 26.47 -8.24
C ASN A 366 31.47 27.25 -7.90
N GLY A 367 31.20 27.56 -6.63
CA GLY A 367 29.96 28.21 -6.19
C GLY A 367 29.70 29.55 -6.87
N LYS A 368 30.76 30.32 -7.16
CA LYS A 368 30.65 31.58 -7.92
C LYS A 368 30.21 31.39 -9.38
N ARG A 369 30.44 30.22 -9.98
CA ARG A 369 29.94 29.86 -11.32
C ARG A 369 28.46 29.56 -11.28
N ILE A 370 27.99 28.93 -10.20
CA ILE A 370 26.56 28.70 -9.96
C ILE A 370 25.84 30.04 -9.73
N SER A 371 26.29 30.83 -8.75
CA SER A 371 25.78 32.18 -8.49
C SER A 371 26.73 32.99 -7.62
N GLY A 372 26.90 34.28 -7.95
CA GLY A 372 27.70 35.21 -7.14
C GLY A 372 27.15 35.47 -5.73
N ALA A 373 25.90 35.07 -5.46
CA ALA A 373 25.28 35.20 -4.13
C ALA A 373 25.71 34.10 -3.14
N ILE A 374 26.31 33.00 -3.63
CA ILE A 374 26.75 31.90 -2.78
C ILE A 374 28.06 32.29 -2.12
N SER A 375 28.06 32.36 -0.79
CA SER A 375 29.27 32.52 0.03
C SER A 375 29.46 31.29 0.91
N THR A 376 30.63 30.65 0.78
CA THR A 376 31.01 29.48 1.57
C THR A 376 32.00 29.79 2.70
N ASP A 377 32.51 31.03 2.76
CA ASP A 377 33.54 31.43 3.73
C ASP A 377 32.92 32.11 4.96
N THR A 378 31.77 32.78 4.78
CA THR A 378 31.06 33.54 5.82
C THR A 378 29.84 32.81 6.37
N LYS A 379 29.55 31.61 5.85
CA LYS A 379 28.35 30.84 6.18
C LYS A 379 28.71 29.41 6.53
N ASN A 380 28.16 28.92 7.64
CA ASN A 380 28.23 27.53 8.02
C ASN A 380 27.06 26.77 7.39
N PHE A 381 27.36 25.62 6.78
CA PHE A 381 26.38 24.73 6.18
C PHE A 381 26.20 23.51 7.07
N ILE A 382 24.95 23.21 7.40
CA ILE A 382 24.57 22.00 8.13
C ILE A 382 23.65 21.21 7.21
N ILE A 383 23.91 19.92 7.04
CA ILE A 383 23.04 19.03 6.26
C ILE A 383 22.77 17.75 7.04
N ASN A 384 21.52 17.30 6.97
CA ASN A 384 21.07 16.02 7.52
C ASN A 384 20.63 15.11 6.38
N TYR A 385 21.03 13.84 6.48
CA TYR A 385 20.68 12.79 5.53
C TYR A 385 19.78 11.78 6.20
N GLN A 386 18.68 11.41 5.55
CA GLN A 386 17.75 10.43 6.07
C GLN A 386 17.43 9.39 5.00
N ASP A 387 17.60 8.13 5.35
CA ASP A 387 17.07 7.00 4.59
C ASP A 387 15.58 6.84 4.91
N LEU A 388 14.75 7.00 3.88
CA LEU A 388 13.30 6.94 4.02
C LEU A 388 12.76 5.50 3.95
N ASN A 389 13.55 4.57 3.42
CA ASN A 389 13.17 3.16 3.27
C ASN A 389 13.77 2.26 4.36
N GLY A 390 14.76 2.73 5.12
CA GLY A 390 15.39 1.99 6.21
C GLY A 390 16.29 0.84 5.73
N ILE A 391 16.86 0.94 4.54
CA ILE A 391 17.70 -0.06 3.87
C ILE A 391 19.21 0.20 3.99
N GLY A 392 19.60 1.27 4.66
CA GLY A 392 20.99 1.73 4.78
C GLY A 392 21.33 2.88 3.82
N MET A 393 22.33 3.68 4.20
CA MET A 393 22.70 4.90 3.47
C MET A 393 23.39 4.59 2.13
N THR A 394 23.12 5.40 1.11
CA THR A 394 23.80 5.34 -0.19
C THR A 394 25.11 6.12 -0.20
N SER A 395 26.07 5.71 -1.03
CA SER A 395 27.28 6.48 -1.33
C SER A 395 27.09 7.50 -2.45
N THR A 396 26.00 7.42 -3.21
CA THR A 396 25.67 8.34 -4.32
C THR A 396 24.98 9.62 -3.82
N LEU A 397 25.75 10.52 -3.20
CA LEU A 397 25.22 11.69 -2.49
C LEU A 397 25.85 13.02 -2.92
N THR A 398 26.89 13.05 -3.74
CA THR A 398 27.62 14.28 -4.09
C THR A 398 26.74 15.29 -4.82
N LEU A 399 26.07 14.90 -5.90
CA LEU A 399 25.21 15.80 -6.67
C LEU A 399 23.97 16.25 -5.88
N PRO A 400 23.18 15.36 -5.23
CA PRO A 400 22.07 15.78 -4.38
C PRO A 400 22.49 16.74 -3.26
N THR A 401 23.67 16.51 -2.67
CA THR A 401 24.23 17.41 -1.65
C THR A 401 24.55 18.77 -2.26
N LEU A 402 25.18 18.83 -3.43
CA LEU A 402 25.49 20.09 -4.12
C LEU A 402 24.21 20.91 -4.39
N ILE A 403 23.16 20.25 -4.86
CA ILE A 403 21.86 20.89 -5.12
C ILE A 403 21.23 21.39 -3.82
N SER A 404 21.24 20.57 -2.76
CA SER A 404 20.68 20.95 -1.45
C SER A 404 21.38 22.20 -0.90
N LEU A 405 22.72 22.21 -0.90
CA LEU A 405 23.50 23.35 -0.41
C LEU A 405 23.30 24.61 -1.26
N SER A 406 23.19 24.45 -2.59
CA SER A 406 22.91 25.58 -3.49
C SER A 406 21.49 26.14 -3.30
N SER A 407 20.51 25.25 -3.08
CA SER A 407 19.12 25.58 -2.81
C SER A 407 18.99 26.46 -1.56
N ILE A 408 19.58 26.04 -0.43
CA ILE A 408 19.53 26.82 0.81
C ILE A 408 20.36 28.11 0.71
N ALA A 409 21.51 28.10 0.02
CA ALA A 409 22.33 29.30 -0.16
C ALA A 409 21.64 30.40 -0.97
N LEU A 410 20.78 30.02 -1.91
CA LEU A 410 20.01 30.93 -2.74
C LEU A 410 18.60 31.21 -2.20
N GLY A 411 18.18 30.52 -1.14
CA GLY A 411 16.82 30.59 -0.62
C GLY A 411 15.76 30.15 -1.64
N LYS A 412 16.13 29.30 -2.60
CA LYS A 412 15.25 28.83 -3.68
C LYS A 412 14.89 27.37 -3.48
N PRO A 413 13.60 27.00 -3.46
CA PRO A 413 13.20 25.60 -3.35
C PRO A 413 13.52 24.83 -4.63
N VAL A 414 13.69 23.52 -4.49
CA VAL A 414 13.83 22.60 -5.63
C VAL A 414 12.46 22.38 -6.26
N ILE A 415 12.43 22.06 -7.56
CA ILE A 415 11.21 21.74 -8.29
C ILE A 415 10.37 20.68 -7.56
N SER A 416 9.06 20.90 -7.53
CA SER A 416 8.10 20.05 -6.81
C SER A 416 8.11 18.60 -7.29
N SER A 417 7.92 17.66 -6.36
CA SER A 417 7.85 16.22 -6.61
C SER A 417 9.03 15.68 -7.44
N ALA A 418 10.23 16.22 -7.24
CA ALA A 418 11.42 15.84 -8.00
C ALA A 418 12.36 14.93 -7.22
N ALA A 419 12.89 13.92 -7.91
CA ALA A 419 14.04 13.13 -7.45
C ALA A 419 15.26 13.39 -8.32
N VAL A 420 16.41 13.57 -7.68
CA VAL A 420 17.71 13.68 -8.33
C VAL A 420 18.30 12.28 -8.49
N ILE A 421 18.81 11.97 -9.68
CA ILE A 421 19.53 10.73 -9.97
C ILE A 421 20.81 11.08 -10.71
N GLY A 422 21.92 10.49 -10.26
CA GLY A 422 23.23 10.64 -10.88
C GLY A 422 24.25 11.24 -9.92
N GLU A 423 25.51 11.22 -10.35
CA GLU A 423 26.60 11.63 -9.48
C GLU A 423 27.65 12.46 -10.20
N ILE A 424 28.44 13.21 -9.43
CA ILE A 424 29.56 14.00 -9.95
C ILE A 424 30.86 13.71 -9.21
N SER A 425 31.98 13.78 -9.92
CA SER A 425 33.31 13.74 -9.31
C SER A 425 33.71 15.10 -8.73
N ILE A 426 34.81 15.15 -7.97
CA ILE A 426 35.38 16.42 -7.47
C ILE A 426 35.75 17.40 -8.58
N GLY A 427 36.02 16.89 -9.80
CA GLY A 427 36.31 17.71 -10.99
C GLY A 427 35.07 18.17 -11.74
N GLY A 428 33.87 17.75 -11.34
CA GLY A 428 32.60 18.07 -12.00
C GLY A 428 32.23 17.15 -13.16
N SER A 429 32.96 16.05 -13.37
CA SER A 429 32.58 15.03 -14.36
C SER A 429 31.35 14.27 -13.89
N ILE A 430 30.39 14.06 -14.79
CA ILE A 430 29.16 13.32 -14.50
C ILE A 430 29.41 11.81 -14.58
N THR A 431 28.93 11.09 -13.57
CA THR A 431 28.90 9.63 -13.52
C THR A 431 27.49 9.15 -13.83
N ARG A 432 27.38 8.16 -14.72
CA ARG A 432 26.12 7.54 -15.12
C ARG A 432 25.61 6.61 -13.99
N PRO A 433 24.33 6.68 -13.59
CA PRO A 433 23.72 5.75 -12.66
C PRO A 433 23.65 4.34 -13.24
N GLU A 434 23.78 3.33 -12.39
CA GLU A 434 23.51 1.93 -12.72
C GLU A 434 22.02 1.60 -12.44
N ASN A 435 21.45 0.61 -13.13
CA ASN A 435 20.07 0.13 -12.91
C ASN A 435 18.99 1.23 -12.95
N LEU A 436 19.01 2.06 -14.01
CA LEU A 436 18.09 3.19 -14.14
C LEU A 436 16.61 2.79 -14.06
N ALA A 437 16.22 1.65 -14.62
CA ALA A 437 14.83 1.17 -14.56
C ALA A 437 14.35 0.97 -13.11
N ASP A 438 15.16 0.31 -12.28
CA ASP A 438 14.82 0.08 -10.88
C ASP A 438 14.83 1.38 -10.07
N MET A 439 15.76 2.30 -10.36
CA MET A 439 15.78 3.63 -9.72
C MET A 439 14.54 4.45 -10.06
N LEU A 440 14.12 4.46 -11.32
CA LEU A 440 12.88 5.12 -11.73
C LEU A 440 11.67 4.47 -11.05
N GLN A 441 11.65 3.15 -10.89
CA GLN A 441 10.56 2.47 -10.20
C GLN A 441 10.48 2.87 -8.72
N VAL A 442 11.62 2.95 -8.02
CA VAL A 442 11.66 3.42 -6.64
C VAL A 442 11.25 4.90 -6.56
N ALA A 443 11.63 5.72 -7.54
CA ALA A 443 11.20 7.11 -7.63
C ALA A 443 9.67 7.23 -7.75
N LEU A 444 9.04 6.41 -8.61
CA LEU A 444 7.59 6.40 -8.79
C LEU A 444 6.88 6.01 -7.49
N ASN A 445 7.34 4.92 -6.86
CA ASN A 445 6.80 4.44 -5.59
C ASN A 445 6.98 5.46 -4.45
N SER A 446 8.04 6.27 -4.53
CA SER A 446 8.33 7.33 -3.58
C SER A 446 7.50 8.60 -3.85
N GLY A 447 6.75 8.67 -4.95
CA GLY A 447 5.91 9.80 -5.35
C GLY A 447 6.63 10.88 -6.16
N ALA A 448 7.78 10.57 -6.77
CA ALA A 448 8.37 11.48 -7.74
C ALA A 448 7.48 11.59 -8.98
N ARG A 449 7.31 12.80 -9.50
CA ARG A 449 6.71 13.09 -10.82
C ARG A 449 7.73 13.68 -11.79
N LYS A 450 8.85 14.19 -11.27
CA LYS A 450 9.95 14.74 -12.05
C LYS A 450 11.24 14.02 -11.71
N ILE A 451 12.05 13.71 -12.71
CA ILE A 451 13.35 13.07 -12.52
C ILE A 451 14.42 13.95 -13.13
N ILE A 452 15.40 14.32 -12.32
CA ILE A 452 16.58 15.06 -12.77
C ILE A 452 17.68 14.04 -13.00
N LEU A 453 18.06 13.83 -14.27
CA LEU A 453 18.98 12.78 -14.68
C LEU A 453 20.04 13.29 -15.67
N PRO A 454 21.23 12.68 -15.71
CA PRO A 454 22.27 13.13 -16.62
C PRO A 454 21.89 12.81 -18.07
N ILE A 455 22.25 13.68 -19.02
CA ILE A 455 21.97 13.45 -20.45
C ILE A 455 22.61 12.15 -20.98
N THR A 456 23.69 11.69 -20.34
CA THR A 456 24.36 10.42 -20.68
C THR A 456 23.50 9.19 -20.39
N SER A 457 22.50 9.30 -19.51
CA SER A 457 21.51 8.25 -19.23
C SER A 457 20.38 8.16 -20.25
N ALA A 458 20.31 9.06 -21.23
CA ALA A 458 19.28 9.01 -22.27
C ALA A 458 19.35 7.69 -23.09
N ALA A 459 20.54 7.09 -23.21
CA ALA A 459 20.72 5.81 -23.89
C ALA A 459 20.09 4.64 -23.13
N ASP A 460 19.95 4.72 -21.80
CA ASP A 460 19.42 3.68 -20.91
C ASP A 460 17.90 3.69 -20.90
N LEU A 461 17.29 4.78 -21.33
CA LEU A 461 15.82 4.90 -21.36
C LEU A 461 15.20 3.83 -22.26
N SER A 462 15.91 3.33 -23.28
CA SER A 462 15.42 2.20 -24.09
C SER A 462 15.30 0.89 -23.30
N THR A 463 15.91 0.79 -22.12
CA THR A 463 15.81 -0.38 -21.21
C THR A 463 14.66 -0.25 -20.21
N VAL A 464 14.03 0.93 -20.14
CA VAL A 464 12.96 1.24 -19.19
C VAL A 464 11.60 1.04 -19.88
N PRO A 465 10.60 0.40 -19.22
CA PRO A 465 9.26 0.26 -19.77
C PRO A 465 8.65 1.63 -20.18
N PRO A 466 7.99 1.74 -21.35
CA PRO A 466 7.40 3.01 -21.81
C PRO A 466 6.38 3.60 -20.83
N GLU A 467 5.62 2.75 -20.15
CA GLU A 467 4.63 3.15 -19.13
C GLU A 467 5.29 3.84 -17.93
N LEU A 468 6.43 3.32 -17.49
CA LEU A 468 7.21 3.91 -16.41
C LEU A 468 7.80 5.26 -16.82
N ILE A 469 8.34 5.38 -18.05
CA ILE A 469 8.80 6.67 -18.58
C ILE A 469 7.65 7.68 -18.67
N GLY A 470 6.49 7.25 -19.13
CA GLY A 470 5.30 8.10 -19.28
C GLY A 470 4.78 8.67 -17.95
N SER A 471 5.17 8.07 -16.82
CA SER A 471 4.80 8.54 -15.48
C SER A 471 5.64 9.74 -15.00
N PHE A 472 6.72 10.10 -15.71
CA PHE A 472 7.64 11.16 -15.30
C PHE A 472 7.81 12.27 -16.33
N SER A 473 8.01 13.49 -15.82
CA SER A 473 8.65 14.57 -16.57
C SER A 473 10.17 14.49 -16.36
N LEU A 474 10.88 14.02 -17.37
CA LEU A 474 12.34 13.89 -17.36
C LEU A 474 13.04 15.24 -17.61
N VAL A 475 13.98 15.60 -16.75
CA VAL A 475 14.77 16.83 -16.82
C VAL A 475 16.25 16.47 -16.93
N PHE A 476 16.83 16.67 -18.10
CA PHE A 476 18.22 16.31 -18.35
C PHE A 476 19.18 17.45 -18.00
N TYR A 477 20.32 17.09 -17.42
CA TYR A 477 21.44 18.01 -17.19
C TYR A 477 22.74 17.54 -17.86
N LYS A 478 23.60 18.50 -18.22
CA LYS A 478 24.88 18.27 -18.91
C LYS A 478 26.12 18.53 -18.05
N THR A 479 26.00 19.38 -17.04
CA THR A 479 27.07 19.68 -16.08
C THR A 479 26.51 19.75 -14.65
N ALA A 480 27.38 19.80 -13.64
CA ALA A 480 26.95 19.94 -12.26
C ALA A 480 26.22 21.27 -12.01
N GLU A 481 26.65 22.36 -12.63
CA GLU A 481 25.99 23.68 -12.52
C GLU A 481 24.61 23.66 -13.20
N ASP A 482 24.52 23.05 -14.38
CA ASP A 482 23.26 22.86 -15.11
C ASP A 482 22.27 22.03 -14.28
N ALA A 483 22.74 20.98 -13.60
CA ALA A 483 21.90 20.19 -12.69
C ALA A 483 21.30 21.05 -11.56
N VAL A 484 22.08 21.99 -11.00
CA VAL A 484 21.59 22.94 -10.00
C VAL A 484 20.55 23.89 -10.61
N TYR A 485 20.80 24.45 -11.79
CA TYR A 485 19.85 25.35 -12.45
C TYR A 485 18.51 24.67 -12.74
N LYS A 486 18.56 23.48 -13.34
CA LYS A 486 17.37 22.67 -13.62
C LYS A 486 16.62 22.26 -12.36
N ALA A 487 17.34 21.88 -11.30
CA ALA A 487 16.74 21.55 -10.01
C ALA A 487 16.03 22.74 -9.36
N LEU A 488 16.55 23.96 -9.53
CA LEU A 488 15.95 25.18 -8.99
C LEU A 488 14.91 25.82 -9.94
N GLY A 489 14.54 25.15 -11.03
CA GLY A 489 13.54 25.63 -11.98
C GLY A 489 13.98 26.81 -12.83
N VAL A 490 15.29 26.98 -13.04
CA VAL A 490 15.86 27.98 -13.95
C VAL A 490 16.10 27.29 -15.31
N GLU A 491 15.49 27.81 -16.37
CA GLU A 491 15.63 27.27 -17.74
C GLU A 491 17.01 27.50 -18.36
#